data_AF-A0A067PGN4-F1
#
_entry.id   AF-A0A067PGN4-F1
#
_cell.length_a   1.000
_cell.length_b   1.000
_cell.length_c   1.000
_cell.angle_alpha   90.00
_cell.angle_beta   90.00
_cell.angle_gamma   90.00
#
_symmetry.space_group_name_H-M   'P 1'
#
loop_
_entity.id
_entity.type
_entity.pdbx_description
1 polymer ?
#
loop_
_entity_poly.entity_id
_entity_poly.type
_entity_poly.pdbx_seq_one_letter_code
_entity_poly.pdbx_strand_id
1 'polypeptide(L)'
;MSSAHYQVLPTDDDDDRESVLPGKKYPPSATPAVLHDKLKQDPRFNPPTPSVWTRLLLLFFVVFLFWLGYQLRFQKGPEDRVVHAQRYSRDYKFRPAASPIITERLKDGKVRVRGAQPSRRY
;
A
#
# COMPACT_ATOMS: atom_id res chain seq x y z
N MET A 1 -23.98 32.88 -37.48
CA MET A 1 -23.33 31.75 -36.78
C MET A 1 -22.24 31.24 -37.72
N SER A 2 -20.96 31.49 -37.42
CA SER A 2 -19.84 31.12 -38.29
C SER A 2 -19.44 29.67 -38.01
N SER A 3 -19.51 28.78 -39.00
CA SER A 3 -19.09 27.39 -38.88
C SER A 3 -17.56 27.30 -38.93
N ALA A 4 -16.98 26.54 -38.00
CA ALA A 4 -15.56 26.28 -37.99
C ALA A 4 -15.14 25.56 -39.27
N HIS A 5 -14.24 26.18 -40.03
CA HIS A 5 -13.63 25.58 -41.20
C HIS A 5 -12.67 24.49 -40.72
N TYR A 6 -13.04 23.23 -40.87
CA TYR A 6 -12.11 22.13 -40.65
C TYR A 6 -11.09 22.12 -41.78
N GLN A 7 -9.81 22.22 -41.44
CA GLN A 7 -8.71 21.96 -42.34
C GLN A 7 -8.26 20.52 -42.13
N VAL A 8 -8.32 19.71 -43.18
CA VAL A 8 -7.84 18.33 -43.15
C VAL A 8 -6.31 18.38 -43.02
N LEU A 9 -5.78 17.74 -41.99
CA LEU A 9 -4.34 17.60 -41.81
C LEU A 9 -3.78 16.77 -42.99
N PRO A 10 -2.66 17.18 -43.62
CA PRO A 10 -1.97 16.34 -44.58
C PRO A 10 -1.57 15.05 -43.87
N THR A 11 -2.19 13.94 -44.28
CA THR A 11 -1.74 12.61 -43.92
C THR A 11 -0.81 12.17 -45.05
N ASP A 12 0.43 11.79 -44.75
CA ASP A 12 1.42 11.31 -45.74
C ASP A 12 0.98 10.00 -46.46
N ASP A 13 -0.26 9.56 -46.28
CA ASP A 13 -0.89 8.37 -46.88
C ASP A 13 -1.66 8.68 -48.19
N ASP A 14 -1.42 9.83 -48.83
CA ASP A 14 -2.21 10.31 -49.99
C ASP A 14 -1.97 9.58 -51.33
N ASP A 15 -1.11 8.55 -51.39
CA ASP A 15 -0.86 7.78 -52.63
C ASP A 15 -1.97 6.75 -52.98
N ASP A 16 -2.96 6.48 -52.11
CA ASP A 16 -3.86 5.32 -52.24
C ASP A 16 -5.33 5.64 -52.55
N ARG A 17 -5.69 6.88 -52.97
CA ARG A 17 -7.10 7.28 -53.18
C ARG A 17 -7.75 6.86 -54.50
N GLU A 18 -7.19 5.89 -55.21
CA GLU A 18 -7.79 5.36 -56.44
C GLU A 18 -8.06 3.85 -56.34
N SER A 19 -9.18 3.46 -55.72
CA SER A 19 -9.99 2.25 -56.04
C SER A 19 -10.96 1.88 -54.90
N VAL A 20 -12.11 2.54 -54.86
CA VAL A 20 -13.27 2.02 -54.11
C VAL A 20 -14.16 1.22 -55.07
N LEU A 21 -13.82 -0.05 -55.26
CA LEU A 21 -14.65 -1.06 -55.95
C LEU A 21 -14.91 -2.26 -55.03
N PRO A 22 -16.04 -2.99 -55.19
CA PRO A 22 -16.39 -4.13 -54.36
C PRO A 22 -15.45 -5.31 -54.65
N GLY A 23 -14.75 -5.79 -53.63
CA GLY A 23 -13.63 -6.75 -53.77
C GLY A 23 -12.27 -6.24 -53.23
N LYS A 24 -12.30 -5.18 -52.40
CA LYS A 24 -11.14 -4.48 -51.85
C LYS A 24 -10.10 -5.41 -51.21
N LYS A 25 -9.04 -5.69 -51.96
CA LYS A 25 -7.74 -6.03 -51.38
C LYS A 25 -7.24 -4.75 -50.71
N TYR A 26 -7.18 -4.76 -49.38
CA TYR A 26 -6.53 -3.69 -48.63
C TYR A 26 -5.12 -3.47 -49.20
N PRO A 27 -4.62 -2.22 -49.25
CA PRO A 27 -3.21 -2.01 -49.58
C PRO A 27 -2.38 -2.88 -48.63
N PRO A 28 -1.22 -3.41 -49.06
CA PRO A 28 -0.43 -4.34 -48.25
C PRO A 28 -0.10 -3.76 -46.86
N SER A 29 -0.04 -2.42 -46.76
CA SER A 29 0.14 -1.62 -45.55
C SER A 29 -1.00 -1.69 -44.51
N ALA A 30 -2.23 -2.03 -44.91
CA ALA A 30 -3.41 -2.09 -44.05
C ALA A 30 -3.79 -3.54 -43.63
N THR A 31 -2.95 -4.52 -43.97
CA THR A 31 -3.12 -5.88 -43.45
C THR A 31 -2.81 -5.91 -41.94
N PRO A 32 -3.54 -6.70 -41.14
CA PRO A 32 -3.35 -6.74 -39.69
C PRO A 32 -1.92 -7.14 -39.29
N ALA A 33 -1.27 -8.01 -40.08
CA ALA A 33 0.12 -8.40 -39.85
C ALA A 33 1.09 -7.20 -39.91
N VAL A 34 0.97 -6.35 -40.94
CA VAL A 34 1.83 -5.17 -41.11
C VAL A 34 1.55 -4.12 -40.04
N LEU A 35 0.29 -3.98 -39.62
CA LEU A 35 -0.07 -3.10 -38.51
C LEU A 35 0.55 -3.57 -37.19
N HIS A 36 0.56 -4.88 -36.91
CA HIS A 36 1.21 -5.42 -35.72
C HIS A 36 2.73 -5.17 -35.72
N ASP A 37 3.39 -5.28 -36.87
CA ASP A 37 4.82 -5.02 -36.97
C ASP A 37 5.14 -3.53 -36.79
N LYS A 38 4.33 -2.64 -37.38
CA LYS A 38 4.42 -1.18 -37.13
C LYS A 38 4.19 -0.86 -35.66
N LEU A 39 3.21 -1.50 -35.02
CA LEU A 39 2.91 -1.27 -33.61
C LEU A 39 4.05 -1.71 -32.70
N LYS A 40 4.75 -2.82 -33.02
CA LYS A 40 5.94 -3.30 -32.29
C LYS A 40 7.14 -2.38 -32.44
N GLN A 41 7.25 -1.69 -33.57
CA GLN A 41 8.34 -0.74 -33.83
C GLN A 41 8.10 0.61 -33.18
N ASP A 42 6.86 0.98 -32.86
CA ASP A 42 6.55 2.26 -32.24
C ASP A 42 7.11 2.31 -30.79
N PRO A 43 8.10 3.19 -30.51
CA PRO A 43 8.69 3.33 -29.19
C PRO A 43 7.71 3.89 -28.14
N ARG A 44 6.58 4.48 -28.58
CA ARG A 44 5.53 4.96 -27.68
C ARG A 44 4.81 3.82 -26.98
N PHE A 45 4.65 2.68 -27.66
CA PHE A 45 3.89 1.54 -27.16
C PHE A 45 4.77 0.40 -26.63
N ASN A 46 6.06 0.37 -26.97
CA ASN A 46 7.00 -0.66 -26.53
C ASN A 46 8.19 -0.05 -25.77
N PRO A 47 7.99 0.47 -24.55
CA PRO A 47 9.11 0.89 -23.73
C PRO A 47 10.05 -0.32 -23.47
N PRO A 48 11.37 -0.09 -23.41
CA PRO A 48 12.32 -1.16 -23.19
C PRO A 48 12.01 -1.88 -21.88
N THR A 49 12.05 -3.21 -21.92
CA THR A 49 11.77 -4.02 -20.73
C THR A 49 12.76 -3.67 -19.61
N PRO A 50 12.28 -3.46 -18.36
CA PRO A 50 13.15 -3.09 -17.25
C PRO A 50 14.16 -4.19 -16.97
N SER A 51 15.34 -3.79 -16.48
CA SER A 51 16.46 -4.68 -16.18
C SER A 51 16.05 -5.82 -15.24
N VAL A 52 16.69 -6.98 -15.42
CA VAL A 52 16.40 -8.18 -14.60
C VAL A 52 16.65 -7.91 -13.11
N TRP A 53 17.67 -7.11 -12.78
CA TRP A 53 17.96 -6.69 -11.41
C TRP A 53 16.84 -5.88 -10.78
N THR A 54 16.27 -4.92 -11.52
CA THR A 54 15.11 -4.14 -11.04
C THR A 54 13.94 -5.06 -10.71
N ARG A 55 13.70 -6.10 -11.52
CA ARG A 55 12.64 -7.08 -11.27
C ARG A 55 12.90 -7.91 -10.01
N LEU A 56 14.15 -8.36 -9.82
CA LEU A 56 14.55 -9.10 -8.62
C LEU A 56 14.44 -8.24 -7.35
N LEU A 57 14.90 -6.99 -7.41
CA LEU A 57 14.77 -6.02 -6.32
C LEU A 57 13.30 -5.75 -5.99
N LEU A 58 12.44 -5.60 -7.00
CA LEU A 58 11.01 -5.42 -6.80
C LEU A 58 10.39 -6.64 -6.10
N LEU A 59 10.71 -7.85 -6.58
CA LEU A 59 10.21 -9.09 -5.99
C LEU A 59 10.68 -9.23 -4.54
N PHE A 60 11.96 -8.99 -4.28
CA PHE A 60 12.53 -8.98 -2.93
C PHE A 60 11.83 -7.96 -2.04
N PHE A 61 11.62 -6.74 -2.53
CA PHE A 61 10.95 -5.68 -1.78
C PHE A 61 9.51 -6.09 -1.40
N VAL A 62 8.75 -6.69 -2.31
CA VAL A 62 7.41 -7.20 -2.02
C VAL A 62 7.45 -8.27 -0.92
N VAL A 63 8.35 -9.26 -1.03
CA VAL A 63 8.52 -10.30 0.00
C VAL A 63 8.94 -9.70 1.34
N PHE A 64 9.85 -8.72 1.31
CA PHE A 64 10.30 -7.99 2.50
C PHE A 64 9.14 -7.24 3.17
N LEU A 65 8.25 -6.60 2.41
CA LEU A 65 7.06 -5.94 2.97
C LEU A 65 6.13 -6.94 3.65
N PHE A 66 5.88 -8.09 3.02
CA PHE A 66 5.09 -9.16 3.63
C PHE A 66 5.74 -9.67 4.92
N TRP A 67 7.04 -9.89 4.92
CA TRP A 67 7.79 -10.31 6.09
C TRP A 67 7.77 -9.25 7.21
N LEU A 68 7.93 -7.97 6.88
CA LEU A 68 7.89 -6.88 7.84
C LEU A 68 6.49 -6.71 8.45
N GLY A 69 5.45 -6.77 7.64
CA GLY A 69 4.06 -6.77 8.11
C GLY A 69 3.75 -7.97 8.99
N TYR A 70 4.27 -9.15 8.64
CA TYR A 70 4.21 -10.35 9.47
C TYR A 70 4.91 -10.09 10.82
N GLN A 71 6.16 -9.60 10.83
CA GLN A 71 6.89 -9.33 12.08
C GLN A 71 6.17 -8.33 13.00
N LEU A 72 5.62 -7.26 12.44
CA LEU A 72 4.81 -6.29 13.19
C LEU A 72 3.56 -6.91 13.81
N ARG A 73 2.93 -7.89 13.15
CA ARG A 73 1.80 -8.66 13.69
C ARG A 73 2.20 -9.49 14.92
N PHE A 74 3.44 -9.97 15.00
CA PHE A 74 3.94 -10.78 16.13
C PHE A 74 4.60 -9.99 17.25
N GLN A 75 4.71 -8.67 17.12
CA GLN A 75 5.03 -7.83 18.26
C GLN A 75 3.84 -7.83 19.23
N LYS A 76 3.82 -8.83 20.11
CA LYS A 76 2.93 -8.88 21.27
C LYS A 76 3.14 -7.56 22.01
N GLY A 77 2.06 -6.79 22.19
CA GLY A 77 2.08 -5.60 23.03
C GLY A 77 2.68 -5.93 24.40
N PRO A 78 3.25 -4.93 25.10
CA PRO A 78 3.90 -5.15 26.39
C PRO A 78 2.98 -5.98 27.28
N GLU A 79 3.48 -7.13 27.74
CA GLU A 79 2.75 -8.04 28.62
C GLU A 79 2.16 -7.26 29.80
N ASP A 80 0.89 -7.47 30.12
CA ASP A 80 0.16 -6.76 31.17
C ASP A 80 0.84 -7.02 32.53
N ARG A 81 1.86 -6.23 32.84
CA ARG A 81 2.63 -6.35 34.08
C ARG A 81 1.78 -5.78 35.20
N VAL A 82 1.10 -6.66 35.93
CA VAL A 82 0.44 -6.33 37.19
C VAL A 82 1.52 -5.89 38.18
N VAL A 83 1.62 -4.59 38.42
CA VAL A 83 2.56 -4.04 39.41
C VAL A 83 1.83 -3.97 40.74
N HIS A 84 2.21 -4.86 41.67
CA HIS A 84 1.73 -4.79 43.05
C HIS A 84 2.46 -3.67 43.79
N ALA A 85 1.73 -2.62 44.15
CA ALA A 85 2.31 -1.54 44.94
C ALA A 85 2.41 -2.00 46.40
N GLN A 86 3.62 -1.95 46.97
CA GLN A 86 3.80 -2.11 48.41
C GLN A 86 3.28 -0.84 49.08
N ARG A 87 2.09 -0.93 49.70
CA ARG A 87 1.42 0.21 50.34
C ARG A 87 2.14 0.72 51.60
N TYR A 88 3.00 -0.09 52.20
CA TYR A 88 3.69 0.23 53.46
C TYR A 88 5.20 0.09 53.27
N SER A 89 5.97 1.05 53.78
CA SER A 89 7.41 0.89 53.95
C SER A 89 7.70 -0.21 54.96
N ARG A 90 8.90 -0.82 54.88
CA ARG A 90 9.30 -1.92 55.78
C ARG A 90 9.20 -1.55 57.26
N ASP A 91 9.32 -0.27 57.57
CA ASP A 91 9.45 0.26 58.94
C ASP A 91 8.10 0.63 59.60
N TYR A 92 7.00 0.73 58.83
CA TYR A 92 5.68 1.14 59.34
C TYR A 92 4.57 0.17 58.91
N LYS A 93 4.68 -1.09 59.35
CA LYS A 93 3.71 -2.16 59.10
C LYS A 93 2.68 -2.25 60.23
N PHE A 94 1.76 -1.31 60.29
CA PHE A 94 0.66 -1.38 61.26
C PHE A 94 -0.66 -1.08 60.55
N ARG A 95 -1.35 -2.16 60.12
CA ARG A 95 -2.80 -2.45 60.14
C ARG A 95 -3.07 -3.67 59.22
N PRO A 96 -3.29 -4.88 59.76
CA PRO A 96 -3.34 -6.12 58.98
C PRO A 96 -4.65 -6.37 58.20
N ALA A 97 -5.40 -5.34 57.78
CA ALA A 97 -6.74 -5.54 57.21
C ALA A 97 -7.05 -4.70 55.95
N ALA A 98 -6.04 -4.18 55.25
CA ALA A 98 -6.26 -3.53 53.94
C ALA A 98 -5.86 -4.48 52.81
N SER A 99 -6.81 -4.79 51.92
CA SER A 99 -6.54 -5.56 50.70
C SER A 99 -5.42 -4.88 49.87
N PRO A 100 -4.52 -5.65 49.22
CA PRO A 100 -3.43 -5.08 48.42
C PRO A 100 -3.97 -4.18 47.30
N ILE A 101 -3.24 -3.10 47.00
CA ILE A 101 -3.54 -2.24 45.84
C ILE A 101 -2.89 -2.86 44.62
N ILE A 102 -3.73 -3.25 43.66
CA ILE A 102 -3.29 -3.87 42.42
C ILE A 102 -3.36 -2.80 41.34
N THR A 103 -2.23 -2.51 40.69
CA THR A 103 -2.20 -1.66 39.51
C THR A 103 -2.02 -2.51 38.27
N GLU A 104 -2.98 -2.40 37.35
CA GLU A 104 -3.01 -3.11 36.07
C GLU A 104 -2.72 -2.07 34.98
N ARG A 105 -1.68 -2.30 34.16
CA ARG A 105 -1.50 -1.54 32.93
C ARG A 105 -2.34 -2.22 31.86
N LEU A 106 -3.32 -1.51 31.32
CA LEU A 106 -4.13 -1.99 30.21
C LEU A 106 -3.41 -1.79 28.88
N LYS A 107 -3.83 -2.55 27.86
CA LYS A 107 -3.37 -2.43 26.46
C LYS A 107 -3.42 -1.02 25.89
N ASP A 108 -4.29 -0.17 26.44
CA ASP A 108 -4.44 1.24 26.06
C ASP A 108 -3.40 2.17 26.70
N GLY A 109 -2.41 1.64 27.44
CA GLY A 109 -1.40 2.41 28.18
C GLY A 109 -1.91 3.07 29.46
N LYS A 110 -3.22 3.00 29.74
CA LYS A 110 -3.84 3.54 30.96
C LYS A 110 -3.59 2.60 32.14
N VAL A 111 -3.29 3.19 33.30
CA VAL A 111 -3.18 2.45 34.57
C VAL A 111 -4.55 2.37 35.21
N ARG A 112 -5.09 1.15 35.36
CA ARG A 112 -6.28 0.89 36.17
C ARG A 112 -5.86 0.43 37.55
N VAL A 113 -6.38 1.11 38.57
CA VAL A 113 -6.17 0.73 39.97
C VAL A 113 -7.39 -0.06 40.43
N ARG A 114 -7.20 -1.31 40.84
CA ARG A 114 -8.23 -2.15 41.46
C ARG A 114 -7.92 -2.30 42.96
N GLY A 115 -8.94 -2.18 43.80
CA GLY A 115 -8.83 -2.31 45.26
C GLY A 115 -9.31 -1.07 46.04
N ALA A 116 -9.16 -1.09 47.36
CA ALA A 116 -9.56 0.01 48.25
C ALA A 116 -8.75 1.28 47.94
N GLN A 117 -9.38 2.23 47.25
CA GLN A 117 -8.77 3.52 46.94
C GLN A 117 -8.59 4.33 48.23
N PRO A 118 -7.46 5.02 48.43
CA PRO A 118 -7.33 5.97 49.51
C PRO A 118 -8.35 7.10 49.29
N SER A 119 -9.32 7.22 50.18
CA SER A 119 -10.21 8.39 50.21
C SER A 119 -9.34 9.62 50.49
N ARG A 120 -9.25 10.53 49.52
CA ARG A 120 -8.58 11.82 49.67
C ARG A 120 -9.35 12.61 50.73
N ARG A 121 -8.82 12.70 51.96
CA ARG A 121 -9.30 13.68 52.94
C ARG A 121 -8.64 15.02 52.59
N TYR A 122 -9.48 16.03 52.40
CA TYR A 122 -9.08 17.43 52.39
C TYR A 122 -8.69 17.87 53.80
#